data_AF-A0A2T2XGH7-F1
#
_entry.id   AF-A0A2T2XGH7-F1
#
_cell.length_a   1.000
_cell.length_b   1.000
_cell.length_c   1.000
_cell.angle_alpha   90.00
_cell.angle_beta   90.00
_cell.angle_gamma   90.00
#
_symmetry.space_group_name_H-M   'P 1'
#
loop_
_entity.id
_entity.type
_entity.pdbx_description
1 polymer ?
#
loop_
_entity_poly.entity_id
_entity_poly.type
_entity_poly.pdbx_seq_one_letter_code
_entity_poly.pdbx_strand_id
1 'polypeptide(L)'
;MDENDLRTDYWVDNRSNKQYPLWLVFKQIGHELGVMDDEPYVRQSRRHVSQLLKTMEQTSEFIRMADILGIAEDELRAMIWYLIWLVERQEIPIEWSEWNRRIDAAWQSGVLKPTTTR
;
A
#
# COMPACT_ATOMS: atom_id res chain seq x y z
N MET A 1 1.15 -1.46 22.67
CA MET A 1 1.03 -0.40 21.65
C MET A 1 -0.33 -0.55 21.04
N ASP A 2 -1.26 0.28 21.46
CA ASP A 2 -2.64 0.22 20.98
C ASP A 2 -2.79 0.93 19.62
N GLU A 3 -3.99 0.85 19.01
CA GLU A 3 -4.28 1.54 17.74
C GLU A 3 -4.08 3.07 17.85
N ASN A 4 -4.25 3.64 19.03
CA ASN A 4 -4.05 5.08 19.26
C ASN A 4 -2.55 5.44 19.36
N ASP A 5 -1.70 4.57 19.91
CA ASP A 5 -0.25 4.74 19.91
C ASP A 5 0.30 4.73 18.47
N LEU A 6 -0.16 3.78 17.64
CA LEU A 6 0.19 3.73 16.21
C LEU A 6 -0.33 4.95 15.42
N ARG A 7 -1.46 5.53 15.85
CA ARG A 7 -1.99 6.78 15.29
C ARG A 7 -1.18 8.01 15.68
N THR A 8 -0.60 8.02 16.88
CA THR A 8 0.06 9.20 17.47
C THR A 8 1.52 9.33 17.01
N ASP A 9 2.23 8.21 16.81
CA ASP A 9 3.60 8.20 16.27
C ASP A 9 3.69 8.68 14.81
N TYR A 10 2.57 8.71 14.06
CA TYR A 10 2.54 8.98 12.61
C TYR A 10 1.71 10.21 12.21
N TRP A 11 1.93 11.32 12.90
CA TRP A 11 1.19 12.57 12.66
C TRP A 11 1.66 13.40 11.45
N VAL A 12 2.62 12.92 10.64
CA VAL A 12 3.13 13.72 9.52
C VAL A 12 2.34 13.52 8.22
N ASP A 13 1.78 12.34 7.94
CA ASP A 13 1.16 12.03 6.63
C ASP A 13 -0.33 11.65 6.63
N ASN A 14 -1.04 11.81 7.76
CA ASN A 14 -2.52 11.74 7.79
C ASN A 14 -3.21 12.85 6.97
N ARG A 15 -2.47 13.68 6.22
CA ARG A 15 -2.98 14.86 5.50
C ARG A 15 -3.60 14.51 4.14
N SER A 16 -3.26 13.36 3.54
CA SER A 16 -3.65 13.05 2.16
C SER A 16 -5.07 12.47 2.08
N ASN A 17 -5.46 11.57 2.99
CA ASN A 17 -6.80 10.99 3.04
C ASN A 17 -7.19 10.49 4.45
N LYS A 18 -8.22 11.10 5.06
CA LYS A 18 -8.69 10.73 6.42
C LYS A 18 -9.27 9.31 6.52
N GLN A 19 -9.80 8.77 5.43
CA GLN A 19 -10.37 7.42 5.40
C GLN A 19 -9.30 6.34 5.17
N TYR A 20 -8.14 6.73 4.63
CA TYR A 20 -7.04 5.84 4.31
C TYR A 20 -5.71 6.38 4.84
N PRO A 21 -5.55 6.43 6.18
CA PRO A 21 -4.32 6.89 6.80
C PRO A 21 -3.16 5.93 6.50
N LEU A 22 -1.93 6.44 6.60
CA LEU A 22 -0.72 5.68 6.26
C LEU A 22 -0.65 4.34 7.00
N TRP A 23 -1.14 4.27 8.23
CA TRP A 23 -1.06 3.02 8.97
C TRP A 23 -1.94 1.90 8.38
N LEU A 24 -3.07 2.27 7.75
CA LEU A 24 -3.95 1.36 7.05
C LEU A 24 -3.33 0.89 5.73
N VAL A 25 -2.49 1.72 5.10
CA VAL A 25 -1.71 1.32 3.91
C VAL A 25 -0.79 0.16 4.27
N PHE A 26 0.03 0.28 5.32
CA PHE A 26 0.97 -0.78 5.71
C PHE A 26 0.32 -1.99 6.37
N LYS A 27 -0.93 -1.85 6.82
CA LYS A 27 -1.78 -3.01 7.13
C LYS A 27 -2.01 -3.88 5.90
N GLN A 28 -2.15 -3.27 4.72
CA GLN A 28 -2.48 -3.97 3.48
C GLN A 28 -1.24 -4.27 2.63
N ILE A 29 -0.22 -3.42 2.73
CA ILE A 29 1.04 -3.50 1.96
C ILE A 29 2.19 -3.85 2.90
N GLY A 30 2.90 -4.91 2.57
CA GLY A 30 4.07 -5.37 3.28
C GLY A 30 5.31 -4.75 2.66
N HIS A 31 6.17 -4.26 3.53
CA HIS A 31 7.52 -3.82 3.22
C HIS A 31 8.44 -4.63 4.12
N GLU A 32 9.08 -5.68 3.62
CA GLU A 32 9.92 -6.55 4.45
C GLU A 32 11.17 -6.96 3.68
N LEU A 33 12.34 -6.64 4.24
CA LEU A 33 13.62 -7.02 3.65
C LEU A 33 13.81 -8.55 3.75
N GLY A 34 14.35 -9.16 2.70
CA GLY A 34 14.47 -10.60 2.50
C GLY A 34 13.17 -11.29 2.08
N VAL A 35 12.09 -10.55 1.81
CA VAL A 35 10.77 -11.11 1.48
C VAL A 35 10.28 -10.50 0.18
N MET A 36 9.71 -11.34 -0.71
CA MET A 36 9.14 -10.89 -2.00
C MET A 36 10.13 -10.03 -2.81
N ASP A 37 11.38 -10.50 -2.93
CA ASP A 37 12.45 -9.83 -3.68
C ASP A 37 12.73 -8.38 -3.27
N ASP A 38 12.53 -8.06 -1.98
CA ASP A 38 12.66 -6.71 -1.42
C ASP A 38 11.72 -5.67 -2.06
N GLU A 39 10.63 -6.12 -2.68
CA GLU A 39 9.61 -5.27 -3.27
C GLU A 39 8.34 -5.17 -2.40
N PRO A 40 7.65 -4.01 -2.39
CA PRO A 40 6.35 -3.88 -1.75
C PRO A 40 5.33 -4.89 -2.29
N TYR A 41 4.58 -5.54 -1.40
CA TYR A 41 3.61 -6.58 -1.76
C TYR A 41 2.28 -6.44 -1.01
N VAL A 42 1.18 -6.86 -1.62
CA VAL A 42 -0.10 -6.97 -0.93
C VAL A 42 -0.03 -8.17 0.02
N ARG A 43 -0.24 -7.90 1.31
CA ARG A 43 0.07 -8.85 2.39
C ARG A 43 -0.79 -10.11 2.35
N GLN A 44 -2.08 -9.97 2.07
CA GLN A 44 -3.02 -11.09 2.04
C GLN A 44 -2.79 -12.02 0.85
N SER A 45 -2.59 -11.45 -0.35
CA SER A 45 -2.42 -12.23 -1.58
C SER A 45 -0.98 -12.63 -1.86
N ARG A 46 -0.01 -12.02 -1.16
CA ARG A 46 1.44 -12.15 -1.41
C ARG A 46 1.80 -11.92 -2.87
N ARG A 47 1.24 -10.85 -3.45
CA ARG A 47 1.55 -10.41 -4.82
C ARG A 47 2.25 -9.06 -4.78
N HIS A 48 3.27 -8.88 -5.61
CA HIS A 48 3.96 -7.60 -5.73
C HIS A 48 2.98 -6.50 -6.15
N VAL A 49 3.11 -5.32 -5.55
CA VAL A 49 2.27 -4.16 -5.87
C VAL A 49 2.49 -3.74 -7.33
N SER A 50 3.75 -3.70 -7.78
CA SER A 50 4.16 -3.41 -9.16
C SER A 50 3.40 -4.29 -10.17
N GLN A 51 3.35 -5.61 -9.95
CA GLN A 51 2.65 -6.56 -10.82
C GLN A 51 1.12 -6.37 -10.80
N LEU A 52 0.54 -6.03 -9.66
CA LEU A 52 -0.90 -5.75 -9.56
C LEU A 52 -1.27 -4.48 -10.34
N LEU A 53 -0.46 -3.43 -10.25
CA LEU A 53 -0.64 -2.19 -11.01
C LEU A 53 -0.53 -2.45 -12.53
N LYS A 54 0.46 -3.24 -12.96
CA LYS A 54 0.58 -3.68 -14.36
C LYS A 54 -0.65 -4.46 -14.82
N THR A 55 -1.18 -5.35 -13.97
CA THR A 55 -2.39 -6.10 -14.26
C THR A 55 -3.60 -5.19 -14.42
N MET A 56 -3.71 -4.13 -13.60
CA MET A 56 -4.81 -3.17 -13.64
C MET A 56 -4.88 -2.42 -14.97
N GLU A 57 -3.74 -2.02 -15.53
CA GLU A 57 -3.65 -1.35 -16.84
C GLU A 57 -4.18 -2.21 -17.99
N GLN A 58 -4.06 -3.54 -17.87
CA GLN A 58 -4.53 -4.50 -18.88
C GLN A 58 -6.04 -4.78 -18.81
N THR A 59 -6.75 -4.22 -17.82
CA THR A 59 -8.18 -4.49 -17.66
C THR A 59 -9.04 -3.59 -18.56
N SER A 60 -10.19 -4.09 -18.98
CA SER A 60 -11.18 -3.27 -19.71
C SER A 60 -11.69 -2.07 -18.90
N GLU A 61 -11.60 -2.14 -17.57
CA GLU A 61 -11.97 -1.03 -16.68
C GLU A 61 -10.97 0.13 -16.75
N PHE A 62 -9.74 -0.10 -17.23
CA PHE A 62 -8.72 0.93 -17.32
C PHE A 62 -9.15 2.10 -18.22
N ILE A 63 -9.63 1.79 -19.43
CA ILE A 63 -10.12 2.78 -20.38
C ILE A 63 -11.32 3.52 -19.80
N ARG A 64 -12.25 2.77 -19.19
CA ARG A 64 -13.43 3.36 -18.53
C ARG A 64 -13.05 4.32 -17.40
N MET A 65 -11.96 4.07 -16.67
CA MET A 65 -11.49 5.00 -15.63
C MET A 65 -11.01 6.33 -16.22
N ALA A 66 -10.37 6.32 -17.39
CA ALA A 66 -9.96 7.56 -18.06
C ALA A 66 -11.19 8.42 -18.42
N ASP A 67 -12.25 7.79 -18.95
CA ASP A 67 -13.52 8.45 -19.24
C ASP A 67 -14.18 9.04 -17.99
N ILE A 68 -14.24 8.28 -16.89
CA ILE A 68 -14.80 8.74 -15.61
C ILE A 68 -14.03 9.95 -15.06
N LEU A 69 -12.71 9.94 -15.20
CA LEU A 69 -11.83 11.01 -14.73
C LEU A 69 -11.78 12.21 -15.69
N GLY A 70 -12.29 12.07 -16.92
CA GLY A 70 -12.28 13.11 -17.94
C GLY A 70 -10.87 13.44 -18.46
N ILE A 71 -9.98 12.45 -18.52
CA ILE A 71 -8.58 12.59 -18.98
C ILE A 71 -8.31 11.69 -20.18
N ALA A 72 -7.23 11.95 -20.92
CA ALA A 72 -6.81 11.07 -22.00
C ALA A 72 -6.30 9.72 -21.46
N GLU A 73 -6.52 8.64 -22.20
CA GLU A 73 -6.05 7.29 -21.82
C GLU A 73 -4.53 7.27 -21.57
N ASP A 74 -3.76 7.98 -22.40
CA ASP A 74 -2.30 8.10 -22.24
C ASP A 74 -1.89 8.84 -20.97
N GLU A 75 -2.70 9.78 -20.47
CA GLU A 75 -2.44 10.45 -19.20
C GLU A 75 -2.63 9.48 -18.03
N LEU A 76 -3.72 8.69 -18.04
CA LEU A 76 -3.94 7.66 -17.03
C LEU A 76 -2.83 6.59 -17.07
N ARG A 77 -2.41 6.17 -18.28
CA ARG A 77 -1.30 5.22 -18.48
C ARG A 77 0.00 5.77 -17.92
N ALA A 78 0.32 7.03 -18.22
CA ALA A 78 1.50 7.70 -17.66
C ALA A 78 1.46 7.75 -16.13
N MET A 79 0.30 8.05 -15.53
CA MET A 79 0.13 8.05 -14.07
C MET A 79 0.40 6.68 -13.45
N ILE A 80 -0.17 5.59 -13.99
CA ILE A 80 0.07 4.24 -13.46
C ILE A 80 1.51 3.81 -13.63
N TRP A 81 2.13 4.06 -14.79
CA TRP A 81 3.53 3.70 -15.01
C TRP A 81 4.49 4.54 -14.17
N TYR A 82 4.15 5.78 -13.85
CA TYR A 82 4.91 6.57 -12.86
C TYR A 82 4.85 5.93 -11.46
N LEU A 83 3.68 5.44 -11.03
CA LEU A 83 3.55 4.72 -9.76
C LEU A 83 4.33 3.41 -9.75
N ILE A 84 4.25 2.62 -10.83
CA ILE A 84 5.04 1.39 -10.99
C ILE A 84 6.52 1.70 -10.89
N TRP A 85 6.99 2.74 -11.60
CA TRP A 85 8.39 3.16 -11.59
C TRP A 85 8.86 3.56 -10.19
N LEU A 86 8.04 4.30 -9.42
CA LEU A 86 8.37 4.62 -8.03
C LEU A 86 8.51 3.36 -7.17
N VAL A 87 7.58 2.42 -7.29
CA VAL A 87 7.61 1.16 -6.52
C VAL A 87 8.82 0.31 -6.86
N GLU A 88 9.18 0.19 -8.14
CA GLU A 88 10.29 -0.66 -8.60
C GLU A 88 11.67 -0.05 -8.34
N ARG A 89 11.75 1.26 -8.11
CA ARG A 89 13.04 1.98 -7.96
C ARG A 89 13.33 2.42 -6.54
N GLN A 90 12.33 2.47 -5.67
CA GLN A 90 12.53 2.84 -4.29
C GLN A 90 12.94 1.62 -3.48
N GLU A 91 14.11 1.69 -2.88
CA GLU A 91 14.50 0.74 -1.83
C GLU A 91 13.54 0.88 -0.65
N ILE A 92 13.14 -0.25 -0.06
CA ILE A 92 12.34 -0.26 1.15
C ILE A 92 13.18 0.33 2.29
N PRO A 93 12.77 1.46 2.90
CA PRO A 93 13.45 1.98 4.07
C PRO A 93 13.43 0.96 5.21
N ILE A 94 14.54 0.81 5.94
CA ILE A 94 14.64 -0.15 7.04
C ILE A 94 13.55 0.10 8.08
N GLU A 95 13.24 1.36 8.34
CA GLU A 95 12.22 1.81 9.28
C GLU A 95 10.83 1.29 8.90
N TRP A 96 10.54 1.17 7.60
CA TRP A 96 9.26 0.64 7.10
C TRP A 96 9.16 -0.87 7.35
N SER A 97 10.26 -1.60 7.17
CA SER A 97 10.34 -3.02 7.50
C SER A 97 10.20 -3.30 9.00
N GLU A 98 10.88 -2.51 9.83
CA GLU A 98 10.72 -2.59 11.28
C GLU A 98 9.30 -2.27 11.70
N TRP A 99 8.67 -1.32 11.02
CA TRP A 99 7.30 -0.95 11.31
C TRP A 99 6.31 -2.05 10.93
N ASN A 100 6.43 -2.67 9.75
CA ASN A 100 5.64 -3.85 9.39
C ASN A 100 5.78 -4.97 10.43
N ARG A 101 7.00 -5.23 10.92
CA ARG A 101 7.24 -6.20 12.01
C ARG A 101 6.56 -5.82 13.33
N ARG A 102 6.59 -4.54 13.72
CA ARG A 102 5.92 -4.04 14.94
C ARG A 102 4.40 -4.18 14.86
N ILE A 103 3.81 -3.85 13.71
CA ILE A 103 2.39 -4.03 13.46
C ILE A 103 2.01 -5.51 13.59
N ASP A 104 2.83 -6.41 13.05
CA ASP A 104 2.58 -7.85 13.05
C ASP A 104 2.61 -8.42 14.45
N ALA A 105 3.59 -8.01 15.25
CA ALA A 105 3.65 -8.34 16.67
C ALA A 105 2.42 -7.84 17.44
N ALA A 106 1.94 -6.62 17.14
CA ALA A 106 0.73 -6.06 17.74
C ALA A 106 -0.55 -6.82 17.34
N TRP A 107 -0.64 -7.34 16.11
CA TRP A 107 -1.75 -8.20 15.68
C TRP A 107 -1.71 -9.59 16.32
N GLN A 108 -0.55 -10.24 16.31
CA GLN A 108 -0.39 -11.58 16.88
C GLN A 108 -0.68 -11.62 18.38
N SER A 109 -0.36 -10.54 19.09
CA SER A 109 -0.68 -10.37 20.51
C SER A 109 -2.14 -10.00 20.80
N GLY A 110 -2.97 -9.82 19.76
CA GLY A 110 -4.40 -9.50 19.90
C GLY A 110 -4.71 -8.06 20.29
N VAL A 111 -3.71 -7.17 20.25
CA VAL A 111 -3.86 -5.75 20.61
C VAL A 111 -4.62 -4.98 19.53
N LEU A 112 -4.51 -5.42 18.28
CA LEU A 112 -5.33 -4.95 17.17
C LEU A 112 -6.31 -6.08 16.79
N LYS A 113 -7.62 -5.90 17.00
CA LYS A 113 -8.59 -6.88 16.50
C LYS A 113 -8.75 -6.70 14.98
N PRO A 114 -8.82 -7.78 14.17
CA PRO A 114 -9.20 -7.64 12.78
C PRO A 114 -10.60 -7.05 12.73
N THR A 115 -10.76 -5.85 12.17
CA THR A 115 -12.05 -5.35 11.75
C THR A 115 -12.57 -6.31 10.67
N THR A 116 -13.42 -7.25 11.07
CA THR A 116 -14.26 -7.99 10.14
C THR A 116 -15.23 -6.98 9.53
N THR A 117 -14.84 -6.41 8.39
CA THR A 117 -15.80 -5.80 7.47
C THR A 117 -16.46 -6.93 6.71
N ARG A 118 -17.74 -7.19 7.02
CA ARG A 118 -18.67 -7.94 6.18
C ARG A 118 -19.13 -7.05 5.03
#